data_AF-A0A941VXC9-F1
#
_entry.id   AF-A0A941VXC9-F1
#
_cell.length_a   1.000
_cell.length_b   1.000
_cell.length_c   1.000
_cell.angle_alpha   90.00
_cell.angle_beta   90.00
_cell.angle_gamma   90.00
#
_symmetry.space_group_name_H-M   'P 1'
#
loop_
_entity.id
_entity.type
_entity.pdbx_description
1 polymer ?
#
loop_
_entity_poly.entity_id
_entity_poly.type
_entity_poly.pdbx_seq_one_letter_code
_entity_poly.pdbx_strand_id
1 'polypeptide(L)'
;RAETASISVAPWPGADDRATDPAALAQFEWIQELVRAVRSIRAEYGVQPGQTVRVALANVSSLARQALAADEASVHRLAKVSTLTVEAGEPAGDGAGHAVLGDGTSVSVPLGDLIDIERECARLSGELGRLETQLRGLEAKLGNQQFVAKAPAAVVEREREKLLSWQDQASALRQKRAQLGCAG
;
A
#
# COMPACT_ATOMS: atom_id res chain seq x y z
N ARG A 1 43.88 -13.71 -30.87
CA ARG A 1 42.74 -13.61 -29.92
C ARG A 1 42.49 -15.03 -29.44
N ALA A 2 42.65 -15.32 -28.14
CA ALA A 2 42.29 -16.63 -27.61
C ALA A 2 40.78 -16.80 -27.73
N GLU A 3 40.34 -17.93 -28.30
CA GLU A 3 38.94 -18.34 -28.33
C GLU A 3 38.45 -18.50 -26.89
N THR A 4 37.64 -17.56 -26.42
CA THR A 4 36.92 -17.70 -25.14
C THR A 4 35.86 -18.77 -25.31
N ALA A 5 35.90 -19.79 -24.45
CA ALA A 5 34.99 -20.94 -24.45
C ALA A 5 33.50 -20.53 -24.53
N SER A 6 32.71 -21.25 -25.33
CA SER A 6 31.26 -21.04 -25.47
C SER A 6 30.52 -21.31 -24.16
N ILE A 7 29.49 -20.52 -23.84
CA ILE A 7 28.53 -20.77 -22.75
C ILE A 7 27.95 -22.20 -22.86
N SER A 8 27.79 -22.73 -24.08
CA SER A 8 27.25 -24.08 -24.31
C SER A 8 28.15 -25.22 -23.84
N VAL A 9 29.42 -24.96 -23.53
CA VAL A 9 30.37 -25.96 -22.97
C VAL A 9 30.85 -25.59 -21.57
N ALA A 10 30.31 -24.52 -20.98
CA ALA A 10 30.67 -24.11 -19.63
C ALA A 10 30.09 -25.09 -18.60
N PRO A 11 30.80 -25.36 -17.50
CA PRO A 11 30.26 -26.15 -16.40
C PRO A 11 29.04 -25.44 -15.79
N TRP A 12 28.04 -26.22 -15.40
CA TRP A 12 26.89 -25.70 -14.68
C TRP A 12 27.35 -25.06 -13.35
N PRO A 13 26.82 -23.88 -12.97
CA PRO A 13 27.22 -23.25 -11.72
C PRO A 13 26.80 -24.12 -10.52
N GLY A 14 27.76 -24.39 -9.64
CA GLY A 14 27.50 -24.96 -8.32
C GLY A 14 27.15 -23.87 -7.31
N ALA A 15 26.56 -24.27 -6.19
CA ALA A 15 26.39 -23.36 -5.06
C ALA A 15 27.77 -22.96 -4.52
N ASP A 16 27.96 -21.66 -4.29
CA ASP A 16 29.14 -21.13 -3.62
C ASP A 16 28.73 -20.70 -2.21
N ASP A 17 29.12 -21.48 -1.21
CA ASP A 17 28.77 -21.21 0.18
C ASP A 17 29.31 -19.85 0.66
N ARG A 18 30.37 -19.32 0.02
CA ARG A 18 30.92 -17.98 0.29
C ARG A 18 30.01 -16.85 -0.18
N ALA A 19 29.03 -17.15 -1.03
CA ALA A 19 28.01 -16.20 -1.49
C ALA A 19 26.81 -16.10 -0.52
N THR A 20 26.85 -16.81 0.61
CA THR A 20 25.80 -16.75 1.63
C THR A 20 26.16 -15.70 2.68
N ASP A 21 25.46 -14.57 2.66
CA ASP A 21 25.56 -13.54 3.69
C ASP A 21 24.16 -13.30 4.30
N PRO A 22 23.85 -13.96 5.43
CA PRO A 22 22.56 -13.80 6.10
C PRO A 22 22.28 -12.36 6.56
N ALA A 23 23.32 -11.60 6.89
CA ALA A 23 23.16 -10.22 7.35
C ALA A 23 22.80 -9.31 6.17
N ALA A 24 23.49 -9.46 5.03
CA ALA A 24 23.15 -8.75 3.81
C ALA A 24 21.74 -9.10 3.30
N LEU A 25 21.34 -10.37 3.40
CA LEU A 25 19.98 -10.81 3.06
C LEU A 25 18.93 -10.11 3.94
N ALA A 26 19.10 -10.11 5.26
CA ALA A 26 18.18 -9.44 6.18
C ALA A 26 18.09 -7.92 5.93
N GLN A 27 19.23 -7.28 5.66
CA GLN A 27 19.27 -5.86 5.32
C GLN A 27 18.54 -5.57 4.01
N PHE A 28 18.75 -6.40 2.98
CA PHE A 28 18.10 -6.24 1.69
C PHE A 28 16.59 -6.49 1.76
N GLU A 29 16.16 -7.52 2.50
CA GLU A 29 14.75 -7.80 2.76
C GLU A 29 14.05 -6.63 3.42
N TRP A 30 14.70 -6.01 4.41
CA TRP A 30 14.19 -4.81 5.06
C TRP A 30 14.06 -3.62 4.09
N ILE A 31 15.07 -3.37 3.25
CA ILE A 31 15.01 -2.33 2.20
C ILE A 31 13.86 -2.59 1.24
N GLN A 32 13.65 -3.85 0.83
CA GLN A 32 12.52 -4.20 -0.01
C GLN A 32 11.18 -3.93 0.69
N GLU A 33 11.07 -4.24 1.97
CA GLU A 33 9.89 -3.99 2.77
C GLU A 33 9.56 -2.50 2.84
N LEU A 34 10.55 -1.66 3.14
CA LEU A 34 10.41 -0.21 3.14
C LEU A 34 9.99 0.31 1.76
N VAL A 35 10.62 -0.16 0.68
CA VAL A 35 10.26 0.24 -0.70
C VAL A 35 8.82 -0.16 -1.03
N ARG A 36 8.38 -1.37 -0.63
CA ARG A 36 6.99 -1.81 -0.81
C ARG A 36 6.02 -0.93 -0.04
N ALA A 37 6.31 -0.62 1.23
CA ALA A 37 5.47 0.24 2.06
C ALA A 37 5.30 1.63 1.43
N VAL A 38 6.39 2.28 1.04
CA VAL A 38 6.33 3.63 0.41
C VAL A 38 5.58 3.59 -0.93
N ARG A 39 5.80 2.56 -1.76
CA ARG A 39 5.06 2.40 -3.03
C ARG A 39 3.57 2.15 -2.80
N SER A 40 3.21 1.36 -1.78
CA SER A 40 1.82 1.11 -1.40
C SER A 40 1.14 2.40 -0.98
N ILE A 41 1.76 3.20 -0.10
CA ILE A 41 1.25 4.51 0.32
C ILE A 41 1.07 5.42 -0.92
N ARG A 42 2.07 5.53 -1.80
CA ARG A 42 1.95 6.33 -3.02
C ARG A 42 0.77 5.90 -3.91
N ALA A 43 0.57 4.60 -4.08
CA ALA A 43 -0.54 4.07 -4.88
C ALA A 43 -1.90 4.30 -4.21
N GLU A 44 -1.98 4.07 -2.90
CA GLU A 44 -3.19 4.28 -2.11
C GLU A 44 -3.66 5.74 -2.18
N TYR A 45 -2.72 6.67 -2.08
CA TYR A 45 -2.99 8.09 -2.12
C TYR A 45 -2.91 8.70 -3.52
N GLY A 46 -2.79 7.90 -4.59
CA GLY A 46 -2.85 8.40 -5.97
C GLY A 46 -1.70 9.34 -6.38
N VAL A 47 -0.54 9.24 -5.72
CA VAL A 47 0.66 10.00 -6.07
C VAL A 47 1.12 9.63 -7.47
N GLN A 48 1.40 10.63 -8.31
CA GLN A 48 1.77 10.40 -9.71
C GLN A 48 3.08 9.57 -9.80
N PRO A 49 3.19 8.60 -10.73
CA PRO A 49 4.34 7.69 -10.79
C PRO A 49 5.71 8.39 -10.87
N GLY A 50 5.79 9.52 -11.57
CA GLY A 50 7.01 10.31 -11.73
C GLY A 50 7.35 11.25 -10.58
N GLN A 51 6.41 11.53 -9.68
CA GLN A 51 6.58 12.49 -8.59
C GLN A 51 7.33 11.85 -7.42
N THR A 52 8.28 12.58 -6.87
CA THR A 52 9.04 12.14 -5.70
C THR A 52 8.34 12.52 -4.39
N VAL A 53 8.57 11.75 -3.33
CA VAL A 53 7.97 11.96 -2.00
C VAL A 53 9.04 12.10 -0.93
N ARG A 54 8.71 12.79 0.16
CA ARG A 54 9.52 12.77 1.38
C ARG A 54 9.07 11.61 2.26
N VAL A 55 10.02 10.97 2.95
CA VAL A 55 9.74 9.85 3.87
C VAL A 55 10.38 10.17 5.22
N ALA A 56 9.61 10.05 6.28
CA ALA A 56 10.07 10.10 7.65
C ALA A 56 9.96 8.71 8.28
N LEU A 57 11.02 8.28 8.96
CA LEU A 57 11.09 7.01 9.67
C LEU A 57 11.21 7.26 11.17
N ALA A 58 10.46 6.49 11.96
CA ALA A 58 10.48 6.51 13.41
C ALA A 58 10.61 5.10 13.98
N ASN A 59 11.01 4.98 15.24
CA ASN A 59 11.23 3.69 15.91
C ASN A 59 12.20 2.77 15.15
N VAL A 60 13.19 3.36 14.47
CA VAL A 60 14.10 2.67 13.57
C VAL A 60 15.02 1.71 14.34
N SER A 61 14.92 0.42 14.02
CA SER A 61 15.71 -0.67 14.61
C SER A 61 17.21 -0.58 14.26
N SER A 62 18.04 -1.38 14.93
CA SER A 62 19.46 -1.50 14.58
C SER A 62 19.67 -2.09 13.18
N LEU A 63 18.86 -3.08 12.79
CA LEU A 63 18.87 -3.67 11.46
C LEU A 63 18.54 -2.62 10.40
N ALA A 64 17.48 -1.84 10.62
CA ALA A 64 17.06 -0.77 9.72
C ALA A 64 18.17 0.27 9.50
N ARG A 65 18.86 0.69 10.57
CA ARG A 65 20.00 1.62 10.47
C ARG A 65 21.14 1.05 9.65
N GLN A 66 21.46 -0.23 9.83
CA GLN A 66 22.50 -0.90 9.05
C GLN A 66 22.10 -1.04 7.58
N ALA A 67 20.84 -1.39 7.32
CA ALA A 67 20.29 -1.55 5.98
C ALA A 67 20.31 -0.22 5.20
N LEU A 68 19.90 0.88 5.83
CA LEU A 68 19.98 2.22 5.23
C LEU A 68 21.43 2.63 4.98
N ALA A 69 22.34 2.39 5.93
CA ALA A 69 23.76 2.67 5.74
C ALA A 69 24.37 1.87 4.57
N ALA A 70 23.88 0.66 4.33
CA ALA A 70 24.32 -0.19 3.23
C ALA A 70 23.78 0.25 1.86
N ASP A 71 22.48 0.59 1.75
CA ASP A 71 21.88 0.93 0.45
C ASP A 71 20.61 1.83 0.52
N GLU A 72 20.71 2.98 1.18
CA GLU A 72 19.66 4.01 1.13
C GLU A 72 19.39 4.51 -0.31
N ALA A 73 20.40 4.49 -1.18
CA ALA A 73 20.28 4.95 -2.56
C ALA A 73 19.25 4.13 -3.37
N SER A 74 19.12 2.83 -3.10
CA SER A 74 18.05 2.01 -3.67
C SER A 74 16.66 2.45 -3.22
N VAL A 75 16.49 2.88 -1.97
CA VAL A 75 15.19 3.42 -1.50
C VAL A 75 14.82 4.66 -2.30
N HIS A 76 15.75 5.61 -2.45
CA HIS A 76 15.54 6.82 -3.27
C HIS A 76 15.12 6.50 -4.70
N ARG A 77 15.86 5.61 -5.37
CA ARG A 77 15.59 5.26 -6.78
C ARG A 77 14.29 4.48 -6.95
N LEU A 78 14.10 3.43 -6.16
CA LEU A 78 13.02 2.46 -6.36
C LEU A 78 11.69 2.98 -5.82
N ALA A 79 11.69 3.69 -4.69
CA ALA A 79 10.47 4.25 -4.10
C ALA A 79 10.20 5.71 -4.52
N LYS A 80 11.06 6.32 -5.34
CA LYS A 80 10.99 7.73 -5.76
C LYS A 80 10.99 8.66 -4.54
N VAL A 81 11.91 8.44 -3.62
CA VAL A 81 12.06 9.27 -2.42
C VAL A 81 13.00 10.43 -2.74
N SER A 82 12.60 11.66 -2.45
CA SER A 82 13.45 12.85 -2.56
C SER A 82 14.30 13.07 -1.31
N THR A 83 13.73 12.78 -0.14
CA THR A 83 14.38 12.94 1.15
C THR A 83 13.89 11.86 2.10
N LEU A 84 14.82 11.19 2.77
CA LEU A 84 14.55 10.26 3.84
C LEU A 84 15.11 10.83 5.13
N THR A 85 14.27 10.96 6.17
CA THR A 85 14.66 11.45 7.49
C THR A 85 14.39 10.38 8.54
N VAL A 86 15.29 10.25 9.50
CA VAL A 86 15.07 9.42 10.70
C VAL A 86 14.78 10.36 11.85
N GLU A 87 13.56 10.30 12.37
CA GLU A 87 13.05 11.18 13.43
C GLU A 87 13.08 10.48 14.79
N ALA A 88 13.26 11.28 15.85
CA ALA A 88 13.17 10.80 17.23
C ALA A 88 11.72 10.99 17.71
N GLY A 89 10.90 9.95 17.61
CA GLY A 89 9.48 9.97 18.03
C GLY A 89 8.51 9.67 16.89
N GLU A 90 7.21 9.71 17.14
CA GLU A 90 6.19 9.47 16.10
C GLU A 90 6.25 10.52 14.98
N PRO A 91 6.19 10.12 13.70
CA PRO A 91 6.28 11.09 12.61
C PRO A 91 5.02 11.95 12.55
N ALA A 92 5.22 13.22 12.23
CA ALA A 92 4.24 14.28 12.37
C ALA A 92 3.07 14.28 11.36
N GLY A 93 1.87 14.58 11.89
CA GLY A 93 0.85 15.44 11.28
C GLY A 93 -0.30 14.75 10.54
N ASP A 94 -1.51 15.29 10.73
CA ASP A 94 -2.69 14.96 9.92
C ASP A 94 -2.37 15.09 8.42
N GLY A 95 -2.84 14.13 7.60
CA GLY A 95 -2.64 14.15 6.14
C GLY A 95 -1.37 13.47 5.61
N ALA A 96 -0.68 12.67 6.43
CA ALA A 96 0.37 11.77 5.99
C ALA A 96 -0.15 10.34 5.74
N GLY A 97 0.48 9.62 4.81
CA GLY A 97 0.27 8.17 4.67
C GLY A 97 1.20 7.42 5.61
N HIS A 98 0.68 6.41 6.32
CA HIS A 98 1.40 5.71 7.38
C HIS A 98 1.48 4.20 7.14
N ALA A 99 2.60 3.60 7.52
CA ALA A 99 2.79 2.16 7.59
C ALA A 99 3.71 1.78 8.75
N VAL A 100 3.62 0.54 9.22
CA VAL A 100 4.53 -0.04 10.21
C VAL A 100 5.15 -1.29 9.60
N LEU A 101 6.48 -1.36 9.61
CA LEU A 101 7.23 -2.51 9.11
C LEU A 101 7.27 -3.64 10.16
N GLY A 102 7.66 -4.84 9.74
CA GLY A 102 7.69 -6.03 10.59
C GLY A 102 8.59 -5.91 11.83
N ASP A 103 9.59 -5.02 11.80
CA ASP A 103 10.48 -4.74 12.93
C ASP A 103 9.97 -3.62 13.87
N GLY A 104 8.79 -3.07 13.60
CA GLY A 104 8.21 -1.96 14.36
C GLY A 104 8.63 -0.57 13.90
N THR A 105 9.43 -0.46 12.83
CA THR A 105 9.75 0.84 12.24
C THR A 105 8.49 1.47 11.66
N SER A 106 8.16 2.68 12.12
CA SER A 106 7.04 3.47 11.60
C SER A 106 7.52 4.28 10.39
N VAL A 107 6.75 4.22 9.30
CA VAL A 107 6.99 4.93 8.04
C VAL A 107 5.88 5.94 7.85
N SER A 108 6.26 7.19 7.57
CA SER A 108 5.31 8.25 7.24
C SER A 108 5.73 8.97 5.97
N VAL A 109 4.76 9.21 5.10
CA VAL A 109 4.93 9.97 3.86
C VAL A 109 4.05 11.22 3.99
N PRO A 110 4.62 12.41 4.25
CA PRO A 110 3.85 13.65 4.26
C PRO A 110 3.34 13.95 2.85
N LEU A 111 2.03 13.85 2.66
CA LEU A 111 1.46 13.91 1.31
C LEU A 111 1.17 15.34 0.85
N GLY A 112 0.83 16.26 1.77
CA GLY A 112 0.70 17.71 1.50
C GLY A 112 0.14 18.04 0.11
N ASP A 113 0.86 18.88 -0.64
CA ASP A 113 0.52 19.32 -2.00
C ASP A 113 0.80 18.27 -3.10
N LEU A 114 1.26 17.07 -2.75
CA LEU A 114 1.57 16.01 -3.73
C LEU A 114 0.32 15.32 -4.26
N ILE A 115 -0.81 15.52 -3.59
CA ILE A 115 -2.11 15.02 -3.99
C ILE A 115 -3.07 16.16 -4.28
N ASP A 116 -3.82 16.04 -5.37
CA ASP A 116 -5.00 16.84 -5.61
C ASP A 116 -6.15 16.27 -4.76
N ILE A 117 -6.20 16.72 -3.50
CA ILE A 117 -7.19 16.29 -2.51
C ILE A 117 -8.60 16.52 -3.04
N GLU A 118 -8.86 17.67 -3.68
CA GLU A 118 -10.18 17.99 -4.22
C GLU A 118 -10.62 16.99 -5.30
N ARG A 119 -9.72 16.68 -6.25
CA ARG A 119 -9.98 15.69 -7.28
C ARG A 119 -10.19 14.29 -6.71
N GLU A 120 -9.39 13.90 -5.74
CA GLU A 120 -9.50 12.58 -5.12
C GLU A 120 -10.79 12.47 -4.28
N CYS A 121 -11.15 13.52 -3.53
CA CYS A 121 -12.41 13.61 -2.83
C CYS A 121 -13.61 13.56 -3.79
N ALA A 122 -13.53 14.21 -4.95
CA ALA A 122 -14.57 14.15 -5.97
C ALA A 122 -14.71 12.74 -6.56
N ARG A 123 -13.59 12.06 -6.85
CA ARG A 123 -13.58 10.67 -7.34
C ARG A 123 -14.21 9.72 -6.31
N LEU A 124 -13.76 9.79 -5.06
CA LEU A 124 -14.28 8.96 -3.96
C LEU A 124 -15.76 9.22 -3.69
N SER A 125 -16.21 10.47 -3.77
CA SER A 125 -17.63 10.83 -3.62
C SER A 125 -18.48 10.26 -4.75
N GLY A 126 -17.98 10.28 -5.99
CA GLY A 126 -18.64 9.65 -7.13
C GLY A 126 -18.75 8.13 -7.01
N GLU A 127 -17.69 7.46 -6.54
CA GLU A 127 -17.70 6.02 -6.29
C GLU A 127 -18.65 5.65 -5.15
N LEU A 128 -18.59 6.38 -4.04
CA LEU A 128 -19.47 6.18 -2.90
C LEU A 128 -20.94 6.38 -3.30
N GLY A 129 -21.28 7.45 -4.03
CA GLY A 129 -22.66 7.72 -4.46
C GLY A 129 -23.24 6.65 -5.39
N ARG A 130 -22.40 6.06 -6.27
CA ARG A 130 -22.79 4.91 -7.09
C ARG A 130 -23.08 3.69 -6.22
N LEU A 131 -22.18 3.37 -5.29
CA LEU A 131 -22.31 2.22 -4.40
C LEU A 131 -23.51 2.37 -3.45
N GLU A 132 -23.75 3.55 -2.91
CA GLU A 132 -24.91 3.86 -2.06
C GLU A 132 -26.24 3.72 -2.82
N THR A 133 -26.27 4.07 -4.11
CA THR A 133 -27.46 3.86 -4.94
C THR A 133 -27.73 2.38 -5.17
N GLN A 134 -26.68 1.58 -5.38
CA GLN A 134 -26.80 0.14 -5.52
C GLN A 134 -27.21 -0.54 -4.20
N LEU A 135 -26.63 -0.10 -3.07
CA LEU A 135 -27.00 -0.55 -1.72
C LEU A 135 -28.48 -0.30 -1.42
N ARG A 136 -28.99 0.92 -1.67
CA ARG A 136 -30.42 1.24 -1.48
C ARG A 136 -31.34 0.31 -2.27
N GLY A 137 -30.98 0.01 -3.52
CA GLY A 137 -31.74 -0.92 -4.35
C GLY A 137 -31.74 -2.35 -3.78
N LEU A 138 -30.60 -2.80 -3.25
CA LEU A 138 -30.44 -4.13 -2.67
C LEU A 138 -31.15 -4.26 -1.32
N GLU A 139 -31.05 -3.24 -0.47
CA GLU A 139 -31.78 -3.14 0.80
C GLU A 139 -33.29 -3.13 0.58
N ALA A 140 -33.78 -2.38 -0.42
CA ALA A 140 -35.19 -2.38 -0.78
C ALA A 140 -35.67 -3.77 -1.27
N LYS A 141 -34.83 -4.47 -2.05
CA LYS A 141 -35.12 -5.82 -2.54
C LYS A 141 -35.18 -6.84 -1.40
N LEU A 142 -34.24 -6.78 -0.46
CA LEU A 142 -34.18 -7.68 0.70
C LEU A 142 -35.20 -7.31 1.80
N GLY A 143 -35.62 -6.05 1.89
CA GLY A 143 -36.70 -5.59 2.77
C GLY A 143 -38.10 -5.96 2.29
N ASN A 144 -38.24 -6.31 1.00
CA ASN A 144 -39.51 -6.78 0.46
C ASN A 144 -39.81 -8.21 0.93
N GLN A 145 -40.72 -8.34 1.90
CA GLN A 145 -41.14 -9.64 2.46
C GLN A 145 -41.65 -10.62 1.40
N GLN A 146 -42.25 -10.15 0.29
CA GLN A 146 -42.67 -11.03 -0.79
C GLN A 146 -41.49 -11.65 -1.55
N PHE A 147 -40.39 -10.92 -1.70
CA PHE A 147 -39.18 -11.44 -2.33
C PHE A 147 -38.51 -12.47 -1.41
N VAL A 148 -38.35 -12.15 -0.13
CA VAL A 148 -37.72 -13.05 0.86
C VAL A 148 -38.53 -14.34 1.03
N ALA A 149 -39.86 -14.27 1.01
CA ALA A 149 -40.72 -15.44 1.18
C ALA A 149 -40.84 -16.31 -0.08
N LYS A 150 -40.67 -15.75 -1.29
CA LYS A 150 -40.88 -16.48 -2.55
C LYS A 150 -39.59 -16.86 -3.27
N ALA A 151 -38.49 -16.17 -3.03
CA ALA A 151 -37.23 -16.45 -3.69
C ALA A 151 -36.56 -17.70 -3.07
N PRO A 152 -35.80 -18.49 -3.86
CA PRO A 152 -35.01 -19.59 -3.32
C PRO A 152 -34.01 -19.10 -2.27
N ALA A 153 -33.83 -19.86 -1.18
CA ALA A 153 -32.95 -19.49 -0.08
C ALA A 153 -31.52 -19.13 -0.56
N ALA A 154 -30.96 -19.89 -1.50
CA ALA A 154 -29.63 -19.61 -2.08
C ALA A 154 -29.54 -18.24 -2.77
N VAL A 155 -30.63 -17.76 -3.37
CA VAL A 155 -30.67 -16.42 -4.00
C VAL A 155 -30.74 -15.34 -2.92
N VAL A 156 -31.53 -15.53 -1.87
CA VAL A 156 -31.63 -14.58 -0.76
C VAL A 156 -30.29 -14.47 -0.02
N GLU A 157 -29.63 -15.59 0.28
CA GLU A 157 -28.33 -15.60 0.94
C GLU A 157 -27.25 -14.92 0.08
N ARG A 158 -27.20 -15.20 -1.22
CA ARG A 158 -26.25 -14.52 -2.11
C ARG A 158 -26.44 -13.01 -2.15
N GLU A 159 -27.68 -12.54 -2.13
CA GLU A 159 -27.98 -11.10 -2.08
C GLU A 159 -27.63 -10.48 -0.72
N ARG A 160 -27.76 -11.24 0.38
CA ARG A 160 -27.30 -10.81 1.72
C ARG A 160 -25.78 -10.73 1.82
N GLU A 161 -25.06 -11.73 1.32
CA GLU A 161 -23.59 -11.70 1.24
C GLU A 161 -23.10 -10.51 0.42
N LYS A 162 -23.77 -10.25 -0.71
CA LYS A 162 -23.49 -9.10 -1.57
C LYS A 162 -23.75 -7.77 -0.85
N LEU A 163 -24.83 -7.69 -0.06
CA LEU A 163 -25.15 -6.52 0.75
C LEU A 163 -24.02 -6.23 1.75
N LEU A 164 -23.59 -7.24 2.50
CA LEU A 164 -22.49 -7.12 3.47
C LEU A 164 -21.20 -6.65 2.79
N SER A 165 -20.81 -7.30 1.70
CA SER A 165 -19.60 -6.93 0.95
C SER A 165 -19.63 -5.48 0.45
N TRP A 166 -20.79 -5.01 -0.02
CA TRP A 166 -20.94 -3.63 -0.49
C TRP A 166 -20.99 -2.62 0.66
N GLN A 167 -21.55 -2.99 1.81
CA GLN A 167 -21.52 -2.15 3.02
C GLN A 167 -20.09 -1.98 3.53
N ASP A 168 -19.29 -3.05 3.54
CA ASP A 168 -17.88 -2.99 3.92
C ASP A 168 -17.07 -2.10 2.97
N GLN A 169 -17.30 -2.24 1.64
CA GLN A 169 -16.67 -1.37 0.64
C GLN A 169 -17.06 0.11 0.84
N ALA A 170 -18.34 0.40 1.10
CA ALA A 170 -18.81 1.76 1.35
C ALA A 170 -18.19 2.33 2.64
N SER A 171 -18.06 1.51 3.68
CA SER A 171 -17.40 1.89 4.94
C SER A 171 -15.93 2.26 4.71
N ALA A 172 -15.18 1.43 3.98
CA ALA A 172 -13.80 1.70 3.63
C ALA A 172 -13.64 3.01 2.83
N LEU A 173 -14.52 3.26 1.86
CA LEU A 173 -14.52 4.53 1.10
C LEU A 173 -14.80 5.75 2.00
N ARG A 174 -15.71 5.64 2.97
CA ARG A 174 -16.00 6.72 3.92
C ARG A 174 -14.82 6.99 4.85
N GLN A 175 -14.18 5.94 5.38
CA GLN A 175 -13.00 6.07 6.23
C GLN A 175 -11.86 6.77 5.48
N LYS A 176 -11.63 6.38 4.21
CA LYS A 176 -10.62 7.01 3.37
C LYS A 176 -10.90 8.49 3.11
N ARG A 177 -12.17 8.86 2.84
CA ARG A 177 -12.57 10.27 2.71
C ARG A 177 -12.31 11.07 3.99
N ALA A 178 -12.58 10.48 5.15
CA ALA A 178 -12.34 11.13 6.44
C ALA A 178 -10.83 11.34 6.70
N GLN A 179 -10.00 10.36 6.38
CA GLN A 179 -8.53 10.46 6.50
C GLN A 179 -7.95 11.54 5.58
N LEU A 180 -8.52 11.74 4.39
CA LEU A 180 -8.12 12.79 3.46
C LEU A 180 -8.67 14.18 3.81
N GLY A 181 -9.50 14.30 4.86
CA GLY A 181 -10.13 15.57 5.22
C GLY A 181 -11.11 16.09 4.17
N CYS A 182 -11.71 15.20 3.35
CA CYS A 182 -12.71 15.59 2.37
C CYS A 182 -13.90 16.25 3.07
N ALA A 183 -14.06 17.56 2.93
CA ALA A 183 -15.26 18.26 3.40
C ALA A 183 -16.51 17.68 2.70
N GLY A 184 -17.62 17.69 3.45
CA GLY A 184 -18.92 17.15 3.04
C GLY A 184 -19.50 17.81 1.80
#